data_AF-A0A949TFE4-F1
#
_entry.id   AF-A0A949TFE4-F1
#
_cell.length_a   1.000
_cell.length_b   1.000
_cell.length_c   1.000
_cell.angle_alpha   90.00
_cell.angle_beta   90.00
_cell.angle_gamma   90.00
#
_symmetry.space_group_name_H-M   'P 1'
#
loop_
_entity.id
_entity.type
_entity.pdbx_description
1 polymer ?
#
loop_
_entity_poly.entity_id
_entity_poly.type
_entity_poly.pdbx_seq_one_letter_code
_entity_poly.pdbx_strand_id
1 'polypeptide(L)'
;MGKINFIMLKEEASRCLLCYEPPCSSSCPVGKNPASVIMSLRMDNYKGAALKVEKAIEDLGRCGEACDNKMHCQRNCVRGKIDRPIKIRMVQEALCL
;
A
#
# COMPACT_ATOMS: atom_id res chain seq x y z
N MET A 1 15.19 -13.41 6.25
CA MET A 1 15.39 -12.07 5.67
C MET A 1 15.44 -12.14 4.15
N GLY A 2 14.29 -12.11 3.48
CA GLY A 2 14.29 -11.78 2.05
C GLY A 2 14.72 -10.32 1.92
N LYS A 3 15.76 -10.03 1.13
CA LYS A 3 16.27 -8.66 0.94
C LYS A 3 15.10 -7.75 0.55
N ILE A 4 14.64 -6.91 1.47
CA ILE A 4 13.75 -5.79 1.14
C ILE A 4 14.58 -4.90 0.22
N ASN A 5 14.29 -4.95 -1.07
CA ASN A 5 14.94 -4.08 -2.04
C ASN A 5 14.31 -2.69 -1.92
N PHE A 6 14.86 -1.88 -1.01
CA PHE A 6 14.41 -0.51 -0.75
C PHE A 6 14.37 0.35 -2.02
N ILE A 7 15.26 0.09 -2.97
CA ILE A 7 15.29 0.78 -4.27
C ILE A 7 13.98 0.49 -5.02
N MET A 8 13.60 -0.78 -5.15
CA MET A 8 12.35 -1.18 -5.81
C MET A 8 11.10 -0.63 -5.12
N LEU A 9 11.08 -0.60 -3.78
CA LEU A 9 9.97 -0.01 -3.02
C LEU A 9 9.84 1.49 -3.28
N LYS A 10 10.97 2.22 -3.28
CA LYS A 10 11.01 3.65 -3.54
C LYS A 10 10.58 3.96 -4.98
N GLU A 11 11.08 3.21 -5.95
CA GLU A 11 10.68 3.34 -7.35
C GLU A 11 9.17 3.12 -7.51
N GLU A 12 8.62 2.07 -6.90
CA GLU A 12 7.20 1.80 -6.99
C GLU A 12 6.36 2.88 -6.29
N ALA A 13 6.77 3.34 -5.11
CA ALA A 13 6.08 4.40 -4.37
C ALA A 13 6.14 5.75 -5.10
N SER A 14 7.23 6.06 -5.80
CA SER A 14 7.40 7.30 -6.55
C SER A 14 6.41 7.44 -7.72
N ARG A 15 5.87 6.31 -8.22
CA ARG A 15 4.82 6.28 -9.25
C ARG A 15 3.44 6.69 -8.73
N CYS A 16 3.21 6.67 -7.41
CA CYS A 16 1.92 6.99 -6.82
C CYS A 16 1.51 8.43 -7.17
N LEU A 17 0.26 8.67 -7.56
CA LEU A 17 -0.21 10.00 -7.94
C LEU A 17 -0.57 10.92 -6.75
N LEU A 18 -0.53 10.41 -5.51
CA LEU A 18 -0.99 11.14 -4.31
C LEU A 18 -2.39 11.76 -4.51
N CYS A 19 -3.35 10.90 -4.88
CA CYS A 19 -4.73 11.31 -5.12
C CYS A 19 -5.30 12.00 -3.87
N TYR A 20 -6.01 13.12 -4.06
CA TYR A 20 -6.68 13.85 -2.98
C TYR A 20 -7.74 12.97 -2.29
N GLU A 21 -8.60 12.31 -3.07
CA GLU A 21 -9.53 11.28 -2.62
C GLU A 21 -9.02 9.91 -3.11
N PRO A 22 -8.19 9.20 -2.34
CA PRO A 22 -7.52 7.99 -2.80
C PRO A 22 -8.51 6.81 -2.96
N PRO A 23 -8.81 6.35 -4.18
CA PRO A 23 -9.75 5.25 -4.39
C PRO A 23 -9.20 3.92 -3.86
N CYS A 24 -7.87 3.81 -3.74
CA CYS A 24 -7.23 2.65 -3.12
C CYS A 24 -7.54 2.52 -1.63
N SER A 25 -7.80 3.62 -0.92
CA SER A 25 -8.20 3.59 0.49
C SER A 25 -9.71 3.43 0.65
N SER A 26 -10.53 4.13 -0.16
CA SER A 26 -11.99 4.01 -0.07
C SER A 26 -12.52 2.63 -0.49
N SER A 27 -11.76 1.88 -1.29
CA SER A 27 -12.14 0.52 -1.72
C SER A 27 -11.72 -0.60 -0.77
N CYS A 28 -11.07 -0.29 0.36
CA CYS A 28 -10.76 -1.30 1.37
C CYS A 28 -12.03 -1.66 2.16
N PRO A 29 -12.46 -2.94 2.20
CA PRO A 29 -13.70 -3.33 2.85
C PRO A 29 -13.70 -3.11 4.37
N VAL A 30 -12.51 -3.06 4.97
CA VAL A 30 -12.30 -2.84 6.41
C VAL A 30 -11.69 -1.46 6.71
N GLY A 31 -11.64 -0.55 5.73
CA GLY A 31 -11.22 0.84 5.97
C GLY A 31 -9.72 1.06 6.22
N LYS A 32 -8.84 0.11 5.85
CA LYS A 32 -7.39 0.36 5.90
C LYS A 32 -7.00 1.49 4.93
N ASN A 33 -5.93 2.21 5.26
CA ASN A 33 -5.46 3.36 4.47
C ASN A 33 -4.12 3.10 3.75
N PRO A 34 -4.10 2.31 2.64
CA PRO A 34 -2.89 2.04 1.87
C PRO A 34 -2.28 3.31 1.26
N ALA A 35 -3.08 4.34 0.96
CA ALA A 35 -2.55 5.61 0.47
C ALA A 35 -1.57 6.24 1.46
N SER A 36 -1.89 6.20 2.76
CA SER A 36 -1.02 6.75 3.81
C SER A 36 0.31 6.00 3.96
N VAL A 37 0.33 4.68 3.68
CA VAL A 37 1.53 3.85 3.71
C VAL A 37 2.43 4.20 2.52
N ILE A 38 1.86 4.23 1.32
CA ILE A 38 2.59 4.55 0.09
C ILE A 38 3.12 5.99 0.13
N MET A 39 2.34 6.93 0.68
CA MET A 39 2.78 8.31 0.89
C MET A 39 4.00 8.38 1.81
N SER A 40 4.00 7.63 2.93
CA SER A 40 5.16 7.55 3.81
C SER A 40 6.41 7.04 3.08
N LEU A 41 6.29 6.00 2.24
CA LEU A 41 7.41 5.51 1.43
C LEU A 41 7.89 6.54 0.41
N ARG A 42 6.96 7.24 -0.26
CA ARG A 42 7.29 8.28 -1.24
C ARG A 42 8.05 9.45 -0.61
N MET A 43 7.85 9.70 0.69
CA MET A 43 8.54 10.74 1.47
C MET A 43 9.75 10.19 2.24
N ASP A 44 10.29 9.03 1.85
CA ASP A 44 11.43 8.36 2.49
C ASP A 44 11.23 8.05 4.00
N ASN A 45 9.98 8.02 4.47
CA ASN A 45 9.62 7.67 5.84
C ASN A 45 9.25 6.17 5.95
N TYR A 46 10.26 5.31 5.79
CA TYR A 46 10.11 3.85 5.84
C TYR A 46 9.60 3.36 7.20
N LYS A 47 10.15 3.91 8.30
CA LYS A 47 9.71 3.55 9.66
C LYS A 47 8.24 3.90 9.88
N GLY A 48 7.80 5.08 9.45
CA GLY A 48 6.39 5.47 9.52
C GLY A 48 5.49 4.63 8.61
N ALA A 49 5.98 4.15 7.47
CA ALA A 49 5.24 3.23 6.62
C ALA A 49 5.04 1.86 7.30
N ALA A 50 6.10 1.29 7.89
CA ALA A 50 6.06 0.03 8.63
C ALA A 50 5.09 0.11 9.83
N LEU A 51 5.22 1.14 10.67
CA LEU A 51 4.33 1.34 11.83
C LEU A 51 2.85 1.45 11.43
N LYS A 52 2.54 2.08 10.29
CA LYS A 52 1.17 2.13 9.77
C LYS A 52 0.65 0.77 9.33
N VAL A 53 1.51 -0.08 8.76
CA VAL A 53 1.14 -1.45 8.37
C VAL A 53 0.94 -2.31 9.61
N GLU A 54 1.85 -2.26 10.56
CA GLU A 54 1.77 -2.98 11.85
C GLU A 54 0.47 -2.61 12.59
N LYS A 55 0.22 -1.32 12.80
CA LYS A 55 -1.02 -0.87 13.44
C LYS A 55 -2.26 -1.32 12.69
N ALA A 56 -2.25 -1.25 11.35
CA ALA A 56 -3.38 -1.74 10.56
C ALA A 56 -3.58 -3.26 10.70
N ILE A 57 -2.53 -4.04 10.97
CA ILE A 57 -2.62 -5.47 11.25
C ILE A 57 -3.24 -5.72 12.63
N GLU A 58 -2.77 -5.00 13.65
CA GLU A 58 -3.32 -5.07 15.02
C GLU A 58 -4.81 -4.74 15.04
N ASP A 59 -5.21 -3.67 14.35
CA ASP A 59 -6.58 -3.17 14.38
C ASP A 59 -7.55 -3.99 13.49
N LEU A 60 -7.07 -4.46 12.32
CA LEU A 60 -7.93 -4.91 11.21
C LEU A 60 -7.45 -6.19 10.51
N GLY A 61 -6.54 -6.96 11.11
CA GLY A 61 -6.02 -8.23 10.55
C GLY A 61 -5.03 -8.07 9.39
N ARG A 62 -4.54 -9.15 8.78
CA ARG A 62 -3.55 -9.01 7.70
C ARG A 62 -4.19 -8.57 6.39
N CYS A 63 -3.42 -7.94 5.51
CA CYS A 63 -3.91 -7.63 4.17
C CYS A 63 -4.20 -8.92 3.39
N GLY A 64 -5.21 -8.89 2.52
CA GLY A 64 -5.67 -10.06 1.76
C GLY A 64 -6.85 -10.77 2.42
N GLU A 65 -6.83 -10.95 3.75
CA GLU A 65 -7.88 -11.64 4.52
C GLU A 65 -9.24 -10.99 4.33
N ALA A 66 -9.35 -9.68 4.57
CA ALA A 66 -10.62 -8.96 4.50
C ALA A 66 -11.23 -8.83 3.09
N CYS A 67 -10.46 -9.12 2.03
CA CYS A 67 -10.92 -8.96 0.65
C CYS A 67 -10.84 -10.25 -0.17
N ASP A 68 -10.67 -11.41 0.47
CA ASP A 68 -10.47 -12.72 -0.18
C ASP A 68 -9.38 -12.67 -1.27
N ASN A 69 -8.29 -11.93 -1.04
CA ASN A 69 -7.23 -11.70 -2.03
C ASN A 69 -7.70 -11.09 -3.37
N LYS A 70 -8.86 -10.41 -3.42
CA LYS A 70 -9.39 -9.73 -4.61
C LYS A 70 -8.66 -8.42 -4.95
N MET A 71 -7.79 -7.91 -4.06
CA MET A 71 -6.94 -6.74 -4.26
C MET A 71 -7.72 -5.47 -4.68
N HIS A 72 -8.85 -5.17 -4.01
CA HIS A 72 -9.69 -4.01 -4.32
C HIS A 72 -8.91 -2.69 -4.39
N CYS A 73 -8.00 -2.46 -3.42
CA CYS A 73 -7.17 -1.26 -3.37
C CYS A 73 -6.29 -1.07 -4.63
N GLN A 74 -5.71 -2.16 -5.14
CA GLN A 74 -4.85 -2.14 -6.31
C GLN A 74 -5.67 -2.03 -7.60
N ARG A 75 -6.81 -2.75 -7.69
CA ARG A 75 -7.71 -2.71 -8.85
C ARG A 75 -8.31 -1.32 -9.08
N ASN A 76 -8.61 -0.59 -8.00
CA ASN A 76 -9.18 0.75 -8.08
C ASN A 76 -8.14 1.88 -8.19
N CYS A 77 -6.84 1.57 -8.28
CA CYS A 77 -5.81 2.59 -8.38
C CYS A 77 -5.94 3.40 -9.69
N VAL A 78 -6.10 4.72 -9.59
CA VAL A 78 -6.25 5.65 -10.74
C VAL A 78 -5.10 5.51 -11.74
N ARG A 79 -3.88 5.27 -11.26
CA ARG A 79 -2.69 5.07 -12.09
C ARG A 79 -2.85 3.89 -13.08
N GLY A 80 -3.68 2.90 -12.74
CA GLY A 80 -4.02 1.79 -13.64
C GLY A 80 -4.72 2.21 -14.93
N LYS A 81 -5.26 3.44 -15.00
CA LYS A 81 -5.83 4.03 -16.23
C LYS A 81 -4.78 4.68 -17.13
N ILE A 82 -3.54 4.84 -16.65
CA ILE A 82 -2.43 5.46 -17.38
C ILE A 82 -1.47 4.39 -17.88
N ASP A 83 -0.99 3.53 -16.97
CA ASP A 83 -0.06 2.45 -17.29
C ASP A 83 -0.39 1.17 -16.52
N ARG A 84 0.01 1.09 -15.25
CA ARG A 84 -0.28 -0.03 -14.36
C ARG A 84 -0.54 0.50 -12.95
N PRO A 85 -1.43 -0.15 -12.18
CA PRO A 85 -1.67 0.24 -10.81
C PRO A 85 -0.40 0.13 -9.98
N ILE A 86 -0.36 0.88 -8.87
CA ILE A 86 0.67 0.70 -7.84
C ILE A 86 0.52 -0.72 -7.27
N LYS A 87 1.63 -1.45 -7.13
CA LYS A 87 1.66 -2.79 -6.53
C LYS A 87 1.49 -2.71 -5.01
N ILE A 88 0.30 -2.29 -4.55
CA ILE A 88 -0.02 -2.05 -3.13
C ILE A 88 0.22 -3.31 -2.30
N ARG A 89 -0.16 -4.49 -2.81
CA ARG A 89 0.07 -5.74 -2.10
C ARG A 89 1.55 -6.00 -1.85
N MET A 90 2.39 -5.84 -2.89
CA MET A 90 3.84 -6.00 -2.78
C MET A 90 4.44 -5.02 -1.77
N VAL A 91 3.98 -3.76 -1.78
CA VAL A 91 4.41 -2.75 -0.82
C VAL A 91 4.06 -3.14 0.61
N GLN A 92 2.83 -3.59 0.87
CA GLN A 92 2.39 -3.99 2.20
C GLN A 92 3.10 -5.26 2.67
N GLU A 93 3.21 -6.29 1.82
CA GLU A 93 3.93 -7.54 2.13
C GLU A 93 5.40 -7.28 2.47
N ALA A 94 6.05 -6.35 1.76
CA ALA A 94 7.44 -5.99 2.05
C ALA A 94 7.63 -5.21 3.36
N LEU A 95 6.55 -4.64 3.91
CA LEU A 95 6.53 -3.92 5.20
C LEU A 95 5.94 -4.75 6.34
N CYS A 96 5.32 -5.89 6.06
CA CYS A 96 4.88 -6.86 7.07
C CYS A 96 6.12 -7.54 7.65
N LEU A 97 6.51 -7.14 8.86
CA LEU A 97 7.48 -7.87 9.68
C LEU A 97 6.84 -9.11 10.32
#